data_AF-A0A511QT75-F1
#
_entry.id   AF-A0A511QT75-F1
#
_cell.length_a   1.000
_cell.length_b   1.000
_cell.length_c   1.000
_cell.angle_alpha   90.00
_cell.angle_beta   90.00
_cell.angle_gamma   90.00
#
_symmetry.space_group_name_H-M   'P 1'
#
loop_
_entity.id
_entity.type
_entity.pdbx_description
1 polymer ?
#
loop_
_entity_poly.entity_id
_entity_poly.type
_entity_poly.pdbx_seq_one_letter_code
_entity_poly.pdbx_strand_id
1 'polypeptide(L)'
;MFIEILFWVALVPATITSFIYFRDLGDITQSFLPVKRKDMMFAIRNEKKMILIGIIGTLAALILHLTQGAGSKWVIYLLTPINLFFSCFPYIWLYGGLRNQQSRAKYYGVEEARDYVRGDESVIVLENNGHARAHSDYHIKRPHLAGNEEGLGGENVIITYCCMTHLGHGFKPEINGEVLDLEIVAQHGNNLIMRDKNTGEPVQQMYGTRECDGRWSENKMQEWPTFRMPFKEFTKAYPDGEVFLNKITPFTKNPVLFLWDWIVEIVFLWATVAHHRTQSLLCKTMDVIDDRLYRKELVWGFTIDKESMAYTENYIIENGNIVNAKVGGRDIVAAYDSEYKSVNIWYNNSGKPVTVVDFFGKSDQGELKRVETVKAGMYWFVWINYFPESELNDDGVVSQEYTHLFGPA
;
A
#
# COMPACT_ATOMS: atom_id res chain seq x y z
N MET A 1 29.81 -42.09 -0.26
CA MET A 1 29.11 -41.74 1.01
C MET A 1 29.25 -40.26 1.35
N PHE A 2 30.46 -39.72 1.51
CA PHE A 2 30.64 -38.29 1.85
C PHE A 2 30.04 -37.32 0.81
N ILE A 3 30.29 -37.56 -0.48
CA ILE A 3 29.76 -36.72 -1.58
C ILE A 3 28.23 -36.76 -1.64
N GLU A 4 27.63 -37.93 -1.39
CA GLU A 4 26.17 -38.08 -1.28
C GLU A 4 25.59 -37.26 -0.14
N ILE A 5 26.26 -37.26 1.02
CA ILE A 5 25.84 -36.44 2.16
C ILE A 5 25.91 -34.95 1.79
N LEU A 6 27.00 -34.50 1.18
CA LEU A 6 27.15 -33.10 0.74
C LEU A 6 26.07 -32.70 -0.27
N PHE A 7 25.73 -33.57 -1.21
CA PHE A 7 24.66 -33.34 -2.18
C PHE A 7 23.32 -33.08 -1.47
N TRP A 8 22.91 -33.92 -0.53
CA TRP A 8 21.64 -33.76 0.18
C TRP A 8 21.66 -32.60 1.17
N VAL A 9 22.79 -32.35 1.84
CA VAL A 9 22.98 -31.20 2.74
C VAL A 9 22.92 -29.88 1.96
N ALA A 10 23.31 -29.86 0.68
CA ALA A 10 23.13 -28.68 -0.17
C ALA A 10 21.68 -28.55 -0.68
N LEU A 11 21.11 -29.65 -1.20
CA LEU A 11 19.83 -29.62 -1.91
C LEU A 11 18.62 -29.45 -1.00
N VAL A 12 18.58 -30.12 0.15
CA VAL A 12 17.40 -30.12 1.04
C VAL A 12 17.15 -28.73 1.64
N PRO A 13 18.15 -28.05 2.26
CA PRO A 13 17.95 -26.69 2.76
C PRO A 13 17.62 -25.70 1.65
N ALA A 14 18.25 -25.84 0.47
CA ALA A 14 17.94 -24.99 -0.68
C ALA A 14 16.48 -25.12 -1.13
N THR A 15 15.96 -26.35 -1.20
CA THR A 15 14.58 -26.62 -1.61
C THR A 15 13.59 -26.09 -0.58
N ILE A 16 13.82 -26.35 0.70
CA ILE A 16 12.96 -25.85 1.79
C ILE A 16 12.96 -24.32 1.79
N THR A 17 14.14 -23.71 1.74
CA THR A 17 14.29 -22.26 1.88
C THR A 17 13.74 -21.51 0.67
N SER A 18 13.96 -22.02 -0.55
CA SER A 18 13.37 -21.43 -1.77
C SER A 18 11.84 -21.52 -1.76
N PHE A 19 11.27 -22.66 -1.34
CA PHE A 19 9.83 -22.79 -1.20
C PHE A 19 9.24 -21.83 -0.16
N ILE A 20 9.87 -21.70 1.02
CA ILE A 20 9.41 -20.75 2.05
C ILE A 20 9.46 -19.32 1.50
N TYR A 21 10.55 -18.94 0.82
CA TYR A 21 10.67 -17.60 0.20
C TYR A 21 9.55 -17.36 -0.82
N PHE A 22 9.33 -18.30 -1.72
CA PHE A 22 8.28 -18.24 -2.73
C PHE A 22 6.89 -18.13 -2.11
N ARG A 23 6.59 -18.97 -1.11
CA ARG A 23 5.29 -18.97 -0.43
C ARG A 23 5.05 -17.66 0.31
N ASP A 24 6.02 -17.20 1.09
CA ASP A 24 5.82 -16.13 2.07
C ASP A 24 5.94 -14.73 1.49
N LEU A 25 6.78 -14.53 0.45
CA LEU A 25 6.98 -13.22 -0.21
C LEU A 25 6.44 -13.14 -1.65
N GLY A 26 5.78 -14.19 -2.15
CA GLY A 26 5.08 -14.13 -3.42
C GLY A 26 3.68 -13.53 -3.28
N ASP A 27 3.41 -12.36 -3.88
CA ASP A 27 2.06 -11.78 -3.87
C ASP A 27 1.03 -12.71 -4.55
N ILE A 28 1.44 -13.32 -5.67
CA ILE A 28 0.60 -14.26 -6.43
C ILE A 28 0.38 -15.54 -5.64
N THR A 29 1.37 -16.04 -4.91
CA THR A 29 1.23 -17.27 -4.12
C THR A 29 0.31 -17.07 -2.94
N GLN A 30 0.32 -15.90 -2.32
CA GLN A 30 -0.58 -15.55 -1.23
C GLN A 30 -2.07 -15.53 -1.63
N SER A 31 -2.38 -15.41 -2.93
CA SER A 31 -3.74 -15.56 -3.45
C SER A 31 -4.26 -17.01 -3.33
N PHE A 32 -3.35 -17.98 -3.19
CA PHE A 32 -3.69 -19.42 -3.13
C PHE A 32 -3.27 -20.09 -1.82
N LEU A 33 -2.24 -19.57 -1.16
CA LEU A 33 -1.67 -20.12 0.07
C LEU A 33 -1.73 -19.08 1.19
N PRO A 34 -2.48 -19.32 2.27
CA PRO A 34 -2.49 -18.41 3.40
C PRO A 34 -1.12 -18.41 4.09
N VAL A 35 -0.60 -17.23 4.38
CA VAL A 35 0.68 -17.03 5.06
C VAL A 35 0.42 -16.35 6.39
N LYS A 36 1.05 -16.83 7.47
CA LYS A 36 0.96 -16.17 8.77
C LYS A 36 1.88 -14.96 8.81
N ARG A 37 1.45 -13.89 9.49
CA ARG A 37 2.24 -12.66 9.61
C ARG A 37 3.68 -12.91 10.07
N LYS A 38 3.85 -13.73 11.11
CA LYS A 38 5.17 -14.06 11.67
C LYS A 38 6.13 -14.70 10.66
N ASP A 39 5.61 -15.54 9.76
CA ASP A 39 6.42 -16.29 8.80
C ASP A 39 6.88 -15.35 7.68
N MET A 40 5.97 -14.49 7.20
CA MET A 40 6.30 -13.42 6.27
C MET A 40 7.29 -12.41 6.87
N MET A 41 7.09 -11.95 8.11
CA MET A 41 8.04 -11.04 8.78
C MET A 41 9.44 -11.65 8.90
N PHE A 42 9.51 -12.96 9.20
CA PHE A 42 10.77 -13.70 9.18
C PHE A 42 11.39 -13.70 7.78
N ALA A 43 10.59 -13.93 6.74
CA ALA A 43 11.04 -13.96 5.35
C ALA A 43 11.54 -12.58 4.89
N ILE A 44 10.86 -11.47 5.22
CA ILE A 44 11.31 -10.10 4.86
C ILE A 44 12.69 -9.82 5.46
N ARG A 45 12.87 -10.11 6.75
CA ARG A 45 14.14 -9.86 7.46
C ARG A 45 15.27 -10.77 7.02
N ASN A 46 14.98 -11.93 6.41
CA ASN A 46 15.98 -12.92 5.99
C ASN A 46 16.03 -13.15 4.48
N GLU A 47 15.34 -12.35 3.67
CA GLU A 47 15.16 -12.55 2.23
C GLU A 47 16.49 -12.87 1.51
N LYS A 48 17.50 -12.01 1.67
CA LYS A 48 18.79 -12.18 0.99
C LYS A 48 19.45 -13.51 1.35
N LYS A 49 19.37 -13.93 2.62
CA LYS A 49 19.92 -15.22 3.07
C LYS A 49 19.12 -16.38 2.46
N MET A 50 17.80 -16.25 2.38
CA MET A 50 16.93 -17.28 1.83
C MET A 50 17.20 -17.50 0.34
N ILE A 51 17.29 -16.42 -0.44
CA ILE A 51 17.66 -16.46 -1.86
C ILE A 51 19.05 -17.08 -2.01
N LEU A 52 20.03 -16.66 -1.20
CA LEU A 52 21.40 -17.16 -1.27
C LEU A 52 21.48 -18.67 -1.02
N ILE A 53 20.82 -19.16 0.04
CA ILE A 53 20.75 -20.59 0.39
C ILE A 53 20.05 -21.37 -0.73
N GLY A 54 18.92 -20.84 -1.23
CA GLY A 54 18.16 -21.44 -2.33
C GLY A 54 18.97 -21.61 -3.60
N ILE A 55 19.64 -20.55 -4.07
CA ILE A 55 20.40 -20.55 -5.32
C ILE A 55 21.71 -21.32 -5.15
N ILE A 56 22.54 -20.98 -4.17
CA ILE A 56 23.87 -21.60 -4.02
C ILE A 56 23.74 -23.07 -3.68
N GLY A 57 22.85 -23.46 -2.77
CA GLY A 57 22.67 -24.87 -2.42
C GLY A 57 22.16 -25.70 -3.60
N THR A 58 21.27 -25.13 -4.43
CA THR A 58 20.80 -25.78 -5.67
C THR A 58 21.93 -25.94 -6.69
N LEU A 59 22.73 -24.88 -6.92
CA LEU A 59 23.85 -24.94 -7.86
C LEU A 59 24.96 -25.87 -7.38
N ALA A 60 25.27 -25.88 -6.09
CA ALA A 60 26.25 -26.80 -5.50
C ALA A 60 25.81 -28.25 -5.67
N ALA A 61 24.55 -28.58 -5.39
CA ALA A 61 24.00 -29.92 -5.61
C ALA A 61 24.04 -30.32 -7.09
N LEU A 62 23.72 -29.39 -8.01
CA LEU A 62 23.79 -29.62 -9.45
C LEU A 62 25.23 -29.90 -9.90
N ILE A 63 26.20 -29.13 -9.43
CA ILE A 63 27.63 -29.33 -9.76
C ILE A 63 28.11 -30.68 -9.22
N LEU A 64 27.78 -31.04 -7.98
CA LEU A 64 28.13 -32.35 -7.41
C LEU A 64 27.54 -33.49 -8.23
N HIS A 65 26.29 -33.34 -8.69
CA HIS A 65 25.67 -34.32 -9.57
C HIS A 65 26.38 -34.45 -10.92
N LEU A 66 26.64 -33.34 -11.61
CA LEU A 66 27.23 -33.32 -12.94
C LEU A 66 28.70 -33.79 -12.95
N THR A 67 29.46 -33.48 -11.90
CA THR A 67 30.90 -33.79 -11.82
C THR A 67 31.19 -35.14 -11.18
N GLN A 68 30.41 -35.55 -10.20
CA GLN A 68 30.70 -36.72 -9.36
C GLN A 68 29.57 -37.76 -9.36
N GLY A 69 28.49 -37.54 -10.11
CA GLY A 69 27.36 -38.47 -10.21
C GLY A 69 26.55 -38.63 -8.93
N ALA A 70 26.67 -37.67 -7.99
CA ALA A 70 26.05 -37.75 -6.68
C ALA A 70 24.52 -37.54 -6.73
N GLY A 71 23.77 -38.29 -5.94
CA GLY A 71 22.32 -38.15 -5.82
C GLY A 71 21.54 -38.68 -7.04
N SER A 72 20.23 -38.46 -7.03
CA SER A 72 19.33 -38.96 -8.08
C SER A 72 19.18 -37.97 -9.25
N LYS A 73 19.44 -38.45 -10.47
CA LYS A 73 19.27 -37.69 -11.73
C LYS A 73 17.89 -37.02 -11.84
N TRP A 74 16.83 -37.79 -11.55
CA TRP A 74 15.46 -37.28 -11.64
C TRP A 74 15.17 -36.20 -10.60
N VAL A 75 15.70 -36.36 -9.38
CA VAL A 75 15.48 -35.39 -8.31
C VAL A 75 16.15 -34.07 -8.64
N ILE A 76 17.41 -34.07 -9.03
CA ILE A 76 18.13 -32.81 -9.29
C ILE A 76 17.58 -32.08 -10.52
N TYR A 77 17.30 -32.78 -11.62
CA TYR A 77 16.77 -32.12 -12.82
C TYR A 77 15.34 -31.60 -12.65
N LEU A 78 14.56 -32.18 -11.73
CA LEU A 78 13.25 -31.65 -11.36
C LEU A 78 13.35 -30.47 -10.38
N LEU A 79 14.14 -30.61 -9.31
CA LEU A 79 14.20 -29.61 -8.25
C LEU A 79 15.02 -28.37 -8.63
N THR A 80 16.03 -28.48 -9.50
CA THR A 80 16.79 -27.31 -9.95
C THR A 80 15.91 -26.22 -10.57
N PRO A 81 15.12 -26.48 -11.63
CA PRO A 81 14.26 -25.44 -12.21
C PRO A 81 13.20 -24.94 -11.23
N ILE A 82 12.65 -25.82 -10.37
CA ILE A 82 11.67 -25.42 -9.34
C ILE A 82 12.30 -24.46 -8.33
N ASN A 83 13.45 -24.81 -7.75
CA ASN A 83 14.13 -23.97 -6.76
C ASN A 83 14.58 -22.64 -7.37
N LEU A 84 15.09 -22.66 -8.60
CA LEU A 84 15.45 -21.43 -9.31
C LEU A 84 14.21 -20.57 -9.58
N PHE A 85 13.09 -21.16 -9.98
CA PHE A 85 11.83 -20.44 -10.13
C PHE A 85 11.38 -19.84 -8.78
N PHE A 86 11.34 -20.64 -7.72
CA PHE A 86 10.95 -20.19 -6.38
C PHE A 86 11.86 -19.09 -5.81
N SER A 87 13.16 -19.11 -6.09
CA SER A 87 14.10 -18.07 -5.65
C SER A 87 14.10 -16.83 -6.55
N CYS A 88 13.99 -16.98 -7.86
CA CYS A 88 14.13 -15.85 -8.79
C CYS A 88 12.80 -15.15 -9.06
N PHE A 89 11.69 -15.86 -9.13
CA PHE A 89 10.40 -15.29 -9.52
C PHE A 89 9.91 -14.19 -8.55
N PRO A 90 9.83 -14.41 -7.22
CA PRO A 90 9.38 -13.35 -6.31
C PRO A 90 10.30 -12.13 -6.38
N TYR A 91 11.61 -12.34 -6.47
CA TYR A 91 12.58 -11.26 -6.59
C TYR A 91 12.39 -10.44 -7.87
N ILE A 92 12.29 -11.10 -9.03
CA ILE A 92 12.07 -10.43 -10.32
C ILE A 92 10.71 -9.71 -10.31
N TRP A 93 9.68 -10.32 -9.73
CA TRP A 93 8.35 -9.74 -9.63
C TRP A 93 8.36 -8.46 -8.77
N LEU A 94 8.88 -8.52 -7.55
CA LEU A 94 8.91 -7.38 -6.62
C LEU A 94 9.81 -6.25 -7.14
N TYR A 95 11.06 -6.55 -7.48
CA TYR A 95 12.06 -5.52 -7.81
C TYR A 95 12.07 -5.12 -9.28
N GLY A 96 11.75 -6.06 -10.18
CA GLY A 96 11.67 -5.81 -11.62
C GLY A 96 10.26 -5.43 -12.09
N GLY A 97 9.22 -5.97 -11.46
CA GLY A 97 7.82 -5.71 -11.79
C GLY A 97 7.29 -4.44 -11.13
N LEU A 98 7.38 -4.33 -9.81
CA LEU A 98 6.79 -3.25 -9.01
C LEU A 98 7.65 -1.99 -8.90
N ARG A 99 8.60 -1.80 -9.81
CA ARG A 99 9.63 -0.74 -9.85
C ARG A 99 9.18 0.55 -9.15
N ASN A 100 9.54 0.68 -7.88
CA ASN A 100 9.11 1.81 -7.06
C ASN A 100 9.69 3.12 -7.62
N GLN A 101 8.99 4.22 -7.33
CA GLN A 101 9.36 5.56 -7.79
C GLN A 101 9.39 6.57 -6.64
N GLN A 102 9.84 6.15 -5.46
CA GLN A 102 9.92 7.01 -4.27
C GLN A 102 10.65 8.33 -4.54
N SER A 103 11.75 8.31 -5.31
CA SER A 103 12.59 9.50 -5.57
C SER A 103 12.69 9.89 -7.05
N ARG A 104 11.98 9.20 -7.94
CA ARG A 104 12.13 9.34 -9.40
C ARG A 104 10.81 9.41 -10.17
N ALA A 105 9.71 9.64 -9.45
CA ALA A 105 8.41 9.82 -10.07
C ALA A 105 8.44 11.02 -11.02
N LYS A 106 7.72 10.89 -12.13
CA LYS A 106 7.53 11.96 -13.09
C LYS A 106 6.13 12.51 -12.97
N TYR A 107 6.07 13.81 -12.72
CA TYR A 107 4.83 14.57 -12.66
C TYR A 107 4.70 15.39 -13.95
N TYR A 108 3.47 15.50 -14.44
CA TYR A 108 3.14 16.17 -15.68
C TYR A 108 2.03 17.18 -15.42
N GLY A 109 1.97 18.27 -16.17
CA GLY A 109 0.88 19.23 -16.05
C GLY A 109 -0.47 18.60 -16.41
N VAL A 110 -1.55 19.21 -15.88
CA VAL A 110 -2.93 18.77 -16.12
C VAL A 110 -3.23 18.53 -17.60
N GLU A 111 -2.84 19.43 -18.49
CA GLU A 111 -3.18 19.35 -19.92
C GLU A 111 -2.59 18.11 -20.60
N GLU A 112 -1.34 17.75 -20.30
CA GLU A 112 -0.75 16.51 -20.82
C GLU A 112 -1.41 15.27 -20.20
N ALA A 113 -1.79 15.35 -18.92
CA ALA A 113 -2.39 14.23 -18.22
C ALA A 113 -3.81 13.87 -18.71
N ARG A 114 -4.53 14.80 -19.34
CA ARG A 114 -5.86 14.56 -19.95
C ARG A 114 -5.87 13.46 -21.00
N ASP A 115 -4.73 13.20 -21.65
CA ASP A 115 -4.59 12.13 -22.65
C ASP A 115 -4.47 10.74 -22.01
N TYR A 116 -4.20 10.66 -20.70
CA TYR A 116 -3.88 9.42 -19.99
C TYR A 116 -4.86 9.09 -18.87
N VAL A 117 -5.43 10.10 -18.21
CA VAL A 117 -6.33 9.94 -17.07
C VAL A 117 -7.73 10.41 -17.45
N ARG A 118 -8.73 9.54 -17.23
CA ARG A 118 -10.11 9.90 -17.55
C ARG A 118 -10.65 10.92 -16.55
N GLY A 119 -11.48 11.84 -17.01
CA GLY A 119 -12.06 12.88 -16.14
C GLY A 119 -12.89 12.34 -14.96
N ASP A 120 -13.52 11.17 -15.10
CA ASP A 120 -14.31 10.50 -14.05
C ASP A 120 -13.48 9.59 -13.14
N GLU A 121 -12.20 9.36 -13.45
CA GLU A 121 -11.31 8.52 -12.65
C GLU A 121 -11.03 9.17 -11.30
N SER A 122 -11.15 8.42 -10.20
CA SER A 122 -10.74 8.88 -8.88
C SER A 122 -9.23 9.10 -8.87
N VAL A 123 -8.82 10.25 -8.39
CA VAL A 123 -7.42 10.56 -8.09
C VAL A 123 -7.24 10.82 -6.60
N ILE A 124 -6.07 10.42 -6.11
CA ILE A 124 -5.60 10.67 -4.77
C ILE A 124 -4.74 11.94 -4.82
N VAL A 125 -5.08 12.91 -3.99
CA VAL A 125 -4.48 14.23 -4.03
C VAL A 125 -3.65 14.47 -2.79
N LEU A 126 -2.44 14.96 -3.01
CA LEU A 126 -1.58 15.58 -2.01
C LEU A 126 -1.46 17.06 -2.34
N GLU A 127 -1.48 17.91 -1.33
CA GLU A 127 -1.35 19.36 -1.51
C GLU A 127 -0.49 19.96 -0.40
N ASN A 128 0.34 20.94 -0.78
CA ASN A 128 1.11 21.75 0.14
C ASN A 128 1.24 23.18 -0.39
N ASN A 129 0.67 24.17 0.30
CA ASN A 129 0.75 25.59 -0.05
C ASN A 129 0.38 25.90 -1.51
N GLY A 130 -0.66 25.25 -2.03
CA GLY A 130 -1.14 25.39 -3.40
C GLY A 130 -0.45 24.50 -4.43
N HIS A 131 0.69 23.88 -4.10
CA HIS A 131 1.31 22.86 -4.95
C HIS A 131 0.58 21.53 -4.74
N ALA A 132 -0.24 21.13 -5.71
CA ALA A 132 -1.03 19.91 -5.65
C ALA A 132 -0.58 18.86 -6.66
N ARG A 133 -0.58 17.59 -6.23
CA ARG A 133 -0.26 16.42 -7.05
C ARG A 133 -1.39 15.40 -7.01
N ALA A 134 -1.88 15.01 -8.19
CA ALA A 134 -2.87 13.95 -8.37
C ALA A 134 -2.21 12.62 -8.75
N HIS A 135 -2.75 11.54 -8.21
CA HIS A 135 -2.28 10.18 -8.45
C HIS A 135 -3.49 9.29 -8.73
N SER A 136 -3.63 8.84 -9.98
CA SER A 136 -4.71 7.92 -10.32
C SER A 136 -4.37 6.51 -9.87
N ASP A 137 -5.38 5.77 -9.39
CA ASP A 137 -5.25 4.37 -8.97
C ASP A 137 -4.56 3.53 -10.07
N TYR A 138 -4.90 3.78 -11.34
CA TYR A 138 -4.32 3.05 -12.48
C TYR A 138 -2.81 3.24 -12.63
N HIS A 139 -2.29 4.45 -12.40
CA HIS A 139 -0.86 4.73 -12.57
C HIS A 139 -0.04 4.37 -11.34
N ILE A 140 -0.58 4.62 -10.14
CA ILE A 140 0.16 4.39 -8.87
C ILE A 140 0.16 2.91 -8.44
N LYS A 141 -0.80 2.08 -8.90
CA LYS A 141 -0.91 0.65 -8.57
C LYS A 141 0.36 -0.17 -8.70
N ARG A 142 1.22 0.16 -9.68
CA ARG A 142 2.38 -0.63 -10.01
C ARG A 142 3.60 -0.24 -9.19
N PRO A 143 4.04 1.04 -9.18
CA PRO A 143 5.19 1.45 -8.38
C PRO A 143 4.89 1.45 -6.88
N HIS A 144 3.61 1.59 -6.48
CA HIS A 144 3.11 1.74 -5.09
C HIS A 144 3.67 2.96 -4.34
N LEU A 145 4.83 3.49 -4.73
CA LEU A 145 5.47 4.67 -4.18
C LEU A 145 5.73 5.67 -5.30
N ALA A 146 5.35 6.92 -5.11
CA ALA A 146 5.74 8.00 -6.01
C ALA A 146 6.14 9.26 -5.23
N GLY A 147 7.30 9.79 -5.59
CA GLY A 147 7.88 11.02 -5.08
C GLY A 147 9.10 11.42 -5.93
N ASN A 148 9.62 12.62 -5.72
CA ASN A 148 10.79 13.11 -6.44
C ASN A 148 11.60 14.06 -5.55
N GLU A 149 12.85 14.33 -5.97
CA GLU A 149 13.78 15.19 -5.23
C GLU A 149 13.27 16.64 -5.05
N GLU A 150 12.40 17.12 -5.94
CA GLU A 150 11.78 18.44 -5.85
C GLU A 150 10.81 18.56 -4.66
N GLY A 151 10.28 17.43 -4.18
CA GLY A 151 9.28 17.40 -3.12
C GLY A 151 7.92 17.99 -3.54
N LEU A 152 7.03 18.14 -2.56
CA LEU A 152 5.72 18.78 -2.68
C LEU A 152 5.78 20.11 -1.94
N GLY A 153 5.87 21.22 -2.66
CA GLY A 153 6.06 22.55 -2.06
C GLY A 153 7.33 22.66 -1.22
N GLY A 154 8.39 21.95 -1.59
CA GLY A 154 9.68 21.91 -0.86
C GLY A 154 9.77 20.86 0.25
N GLU A 155 8.68 20.15 0.56
CA GLU A 155 8.68 19.07 1.55
C GLU A 155 8.88 17.70 0.87
N ASN A 156 9.67 16.82 1.49
CA ASN A 156 9.91 15.46 1.01
C ASN A 156 8.68 14.56 1.23
N VAL A 157 7.60 14.80 0.50
CA VAL A 157 6.35 14.04 0.61
C VAL A 157 6.26 13.05 -0.54
N ILE A 158 5.96 11.80 -0.20
CA ILE A 158 5.68 10.72 -1.16
C ILE A 158 4.24 10.26 -0.98
N ILE A 159 3.63 9.76 -2.07
CA ILE A 159 2.41 8.95 -1.97
C ILE A 159 2.79 7.48 -1.86
N THR A 160 2.09 6.77 -0.99
CA THR A 160 2.05 5.30 -0.94
C THR A 160 0.71 4.81 -1.43
N TYR A 161 0.64 3.63 -2.06
CA TYR A 161 -0.62 3.09 -2.56
C TYR A 161 -0.68 1.56 -2.52
N CYS A 162 -1.85 1.00 -2.20
CA CYS A 162 -2.14 -0.43 -2.31
C CYS A 162 -3.48 -0.69 -2.97
N CYS A 163 -3.49 -1.47 -4.06
CA CYS A 163 -4.71 -1.84 -4.78
C CYS A 163 -5.69 -2.67 -3.95
N MET A 164 -5.15 -3.41 -2.98
CA MET A 164 -5.91 -4.35 -2.14
C MET A 164 -6.69 -3.64 -1.04
N THR A 165 -6.22 -2.47 -0.62
CA THR A 165 -6.89 -1.63 0.38
C THR A 165 -7.64 -0.46 -0.23
N HIS A 166 -7.33 -0.12 -1.49
CA HIS A 166 -7.71 1.14 -2.13
C HIS A 166 -7.13 2.37 -1.38
N LEU A 167 -6.14 2.16 -0.51
CA LEU A 167 -5.52 3.21 0.28
C LEU A 167 -4.37 3.84 -0.50
N GLY A 168 -4.56 5.12 -0.85
CA GLY A 168 -3.47 6.04 -1.12
C GLY A 168 -3.24 6.92 0.09
N HIS A 169 -2.00 7.02 0.56
CA HIS A 169 -1.70 7.86 1.71
C HIS A 169 -0.33 8.51 1.59
N GLY A 170 -0.29 9.82 1.86
CA GLY A 170 0.92 10.62 1.84
C GLY A 170 1.75 10.45 3.11
N PHE A 171 3.07 10.44 2.95
CA PHE A 171 4.01 10.42 4.06
C PHE A 171 5.22 11.30 3.76
N LYS A 172 5.79 11.90 4.80
CA LYS A 172 7.21 12.26 4.81
C LYS A 172 8.01 11.02 5.23
N PRO A 173 8.84 10.42 4.35
CA PRO A 173 9.46 9.12 4.58
C PRO A 173 10.69 9.26 5.48
N GLU A 174 10.48 9.75 6.69
CA GLU A 174 11.50 10.01 7.69
C GLU A 174 11.04 9.48 9.04
N ILE A 175 11.91 8.78 9.77
CA ILE A 175 11.66 8.38 11.16
C ILE A 175 12.83 8.87 11.99
N ASN A 176 12.54 9.60 13.09
CA ASN A 176 13.57 10.18 13.96
C ASN A 176 14.58 11.08 13.22
N GLY A 177 14.13 11.77 12.17
CA GLY A 177 14.96 12.65 11.33
C GLY A 177 15.83 11.92 10.30
N GLU A 178 15.78 10.59 10.23
CA GLU A 178 16.48 9.80 9.22
C GLU A 178 15.57 9.50 8.04
N VAL A 179 16.02 9.87 6.82
CA VAL A 179 15.30 9.59 5.57
C VAL A 179 15.36 8.08 5.28
N LEU A 180 14.19 7.50 5.00
CA LEU A 180 14.03 6.08 4.67
C LEU A 180 14.19 5.85 3.16
N ASP A 181 14.91 4.80 2.78
CA ASP A 181 14.98 4.30 1.39
C ASP A 181 13.99 3.14 1.25
N LEU A 182 12.75 3.46 0.92
CA LEU A 182 11.62 2.53 0.96
C LEU A 182 11.53 1.71 -0.33
N GLU A 183 11.39 0.40 -0.15
CA GLU A 183 11.04 -0.52 -1.22
C GLU A 183 9.84 -1.39 -0.86
N ILE A 184 9.14 -1.88 -1.87
CA ILE A 184 8.00 -2.78 -1.68
C ILE A 184 8.50 -4.20 -1.49
N VAL A 185 7.99 -4.88 -0.46
CA VAL A 185 8.46 -6.24 -0.12
C VAL A 185 7.36 -7.28 -0.01
N ALA A 186 6.15 -6.89 0.43
CA ALA A 186 5.04 -7.82 0.59
C ALA A 186 3.71 -7.07 0.82
N GLN A 187 2.62 -7.83 0.88
CA GLN A 187 1.39 -7.42 1.55
C GLN A 187 0.94 -8.48 2.57
N HIS A 188 0.23 -8.05 3.60
CA HIS A 188 -0.48 -8.92 4.55
C HIS A 188 -1.58 -8.15 5.26
N GLY A 189 -2.66 -8.81 5.65
CA GLY A 189 -3.88 -8.11 6.08
C GLY A 189 -4.45 -7.23 4.96
N ASN A 190 -4.10 -7.53 3.70
CA ASN A 190 -4.24 -6.66 2.55
C ASN A 190 -3.50 -5.31 2.64
N ASN A 191 -2.74 -5.02 3.70
CA ASN A 191 -1.90 -3.81 3.81
C ASN A 191 -0.57 -3.98 3.07
N LEU A 192 -0.10 -2.90 2.46
CA LEU A 192 1.23 -2.85 1.86
C LEU A 192 2.30 -2.80 2.96
N ILE A 193 3.32 -3.63 2.79
CA ILE A 193 4.50 -3.65 3.65
C ILE A 193 5.68 -3.20 2.80
N MET A 194 6.28 -2.11 3.26
CA MET A 194 7.53 -1.57 2.72
C MET A 194 8.70 -2.07 3.56
N ARG A 195 9.92 -1.89 3.08
CA ARG A 195 11.15 -2.08 3.83
C ARG A 195 12.03 -0.87 3.64
N ASP A 196 12.58 -0.37 4.73
CA ASP A 196 13.69 0.57 4.64
C ASP A 196 14.97 -0.19 4.29
N LYS A 197 15.59 0.12 3.15
CA LYS A 197 16.79 -0.55 2.66
C LYS A 197 18.01 -0.29 3.53
N ASN A 198 18.03 0.79 4.30
CA ASN A 198 19.14 1.13 5.18
C ASN A 198 19.19 0.17 6.38
N THR A 199 18.04 -0.06 7.03
CA THR A 199 17.95 -0.91 8.22
C THR A 199 17.51 -2.35 7.94
N GLY A 200 16.80 -2.57 6.83
CA GLY A 200 16.12 -3.82 6.49
C GLY A 200 14.82 -4.05 7.26
N GLU A 201 14.36 -3.08 8.06
CA GLU A 201 13.17 -3.23 8.89
C GLU A 201 11.87 -3.01 8.07
N PRO A 202 10.85 -3.87 8.22
CA PRO A 202 9.56 -3.67 7.58
C PRO A 202 8.83 -2.44 8.13
N VAL A 203 8.13 -1.72 7.25
CA VAL A 203 7.35 -0.51 7.55
C VAL A 203 5.92 -0.70 7.05
N GLN A 204 4.94 -0.50 7.91
CA GLN A 204 3.52 -0.69 7.59
C GLN A 204 2.94 0.55 6.91
N GLN A 205 2.33 0.40 5.72
CA GLN A 205 1.66 1.52 5.05
C GLN A 205 0.51 2.09 5.90
N MET A 206 -0.28 1.24 6.57
CA MET A 206 -1.43 1.68 7.37
C MET A 206 -1.06 2.71 8.46
N TYR A 207 0.07 2.51 9.12
CA TYR A 207 0.44 3.28 10.32
C TYR A 207 1.64 4.23 10.09
N GLY A 208 2.44 3.98 9.05
CA GLY A 208 3.71 4.67 8.85
C GLY A 208 4.81 4.28 9.86
N THR A 209 4.58 3.28 10.73
CA THR A 209 5.53 2.80 11.73
C THR A 209 6.34 1.61 11.21
N ARG A 210 7.52 1.40 11.80
CA ARG A 210 8.25 0.14 11.66
C ARG A 210 7.48 -0.97 12.38
N GLU A 211 7.56 -2.19 11.85
CA GLU A 211 6.91 -3.36 12.45
C GLU A 211 7.35 -3.55 13.91
N CYS A 212 8.63 -3.32 14.23
CA CYS A 212 9.14 -3.43 15.59
C CYS A 212 8.61 -2.37 16.57
N ASP A 213 8.17 -1.21 16.08
CA ASP A 213 7.69 -0.11 16.92
C ASP A 213 6.21 -0.26 17.30
N GLY A 214 5.42 -0.94 16.46
CA GLY A 214 3.99 -1.16 16.66
C GLY A 214 3.12 0.01 16.18
N ARG A 215 1.80 -0.19 16.19
CA ARG A 215 0.83 0.72 15.53
C ARG A 215 0.70 2.11 16.15
N TRP A 216 0.91 2.23 17.46
CA TRP A 216 0.72 3.49 18.22
C TRP A 216 2.04 4.17 18.61
N SER A 217 3.13 3.84 17.92
CA SER A 217 4.43 4.44 18.20
C SER A 217 4.54 5.84 17.62
N GLU A 218 5.23 6.71 18.34
CA GLU A 218 5.64 8.03 17.84
C GLU A 218 6.84 7.93 16.88
N ASN A 219 7.55 6.79 16.86
CA ASN A 219 8.58 6.47 15.87
C ASN A 219 7.92 6.11 14.52
N LYS A 220 7.27 7.08 13.88
CA LYS A 220 6.54 6.91 12.62
C LYS A 220 6.90 7.96 11.59
N MET A 221 6.68 7.61 10.33
CA MET A 221 6.67 8.59 9.25
C MET A 221 5.56 9.62 9.54
N GLN A 222 5.85 10.88 9.29
CA GLN A 222 4.83 11.91 9.39
C GLN A 222 3.79 11.69 8.28
N GLU A 223 2.54 11.45 8.68
CA GLU A 223 1.40 11.33 7.77
C GLU A 223 1.12 12.69 7.11
N TRP A 224 0.71 12.64 5.84
CA TRP A 224 0.36 13.84 5.08
C TRP A 224 -1.12 13.81 4.68
N PRO A 225 -1.86 14.92 4.87
CA PRO A 225 -3.27 14.99 4.49
C PRO A 225 -3.49 14.55 3.05
N THR A 226 -4.40 13.58 2.89
CA THR A 226 -4.71 12.98 1.60
C THR A 226 -6.23 12.98 1.43
N PHE A 227 -6.70 13.34 0.25
CA PHE A 227 -8.13 13.29 -0.11
C PHE A 227 -8.31 12.74 -1.52
N ARG A 228 -9.55 12.38 -1.85
CA ARG A 228 -9.90 11.78 -3.15
C ARG A 228 -10.96 12.62 -3.84
N MET A 229 -10.81 12.75 -5.16
CA MET A 229 -11.79 13.43 -6.01
C MET A 229 -11.69 12.91 -7.45
N PRO A 230 -12.69 13.14 -8.31
CA PRO A 230 -12.56 12.84 -9.74
C PRO A 230 -11.51 13.73 -10.40
N PHE A 231 -10.75 13.19 -11.37
CA PHE A 231 -9.68 13.92 -12.04
C PHE A 231 -10.16 15.24 -12.65
N LYS A 232 -11.34 15.28 -13.27
CA LYS A 232 -11.90 16.52 -13.81
C LYS A 232 -12.08 17.60 -12.75
N GLU A 233 -12.45 17.24 -11.53
CA GLU A 233 -12.65 18.19 -10.44
C GLU A 233 -11.30 18.63 -9.86
N PHE A 234 -10.31 17.73 -9.82
CA PHE A 234 -8.91 18.12 -9.57
C PHE A 234 -8.42 19.17 -10.57
N THR A 235 -8.70 19.01 -11.87
CA THR A 235 -8.29 20.00 -12.89
C THR A 235 -8.94 21.37 -12.72
N LYS A 236 -10.09 21.43 -12.03
CA LYS A 236 -10.75 22.70 -11.69
C LYS A 236 -10.18 23.31 -10.41
N ALA A 237 -9.98 22.49 -9.39
CA ALA A 237 -9.45 22.92 -8.09
C ALA A 237 -7.99 23.39 -8.19
N TYR A 238 -7.20 22.71 -9.03
CA TYR A 238 -5.77 22.91 -9.19
C TYR A 238 -5.40 22.93 -10.69
N PRO A 239 -5.67 24.03 -11.42
CA PRO A 239 -5.34 24.14 -12.84
C PRO A 239 -3.85 23.99 -13.14
N ASP A 240 -3.01 24.48 -12.23
CA ASP A 240 -1.54 24.37 -12.29
C ASP A 240 -1.02 23.11 -11.56
N GLY A 241 -1.92 22.20 -11.17
CA GLY A 241 -1.57 20.96 -10.49
C GLY A 241 -0.76 20.01 -11.37
N GLU A 242 -0.05 19.09 -10.73
CA GLU A 242 0.71 18.07 -11.43
C GLU A 242 0.07 16.69 -11.25
N VAL A 243 0.33 15.78 -12.19
CA VAL A 243 -0.26 14.45 -12.22
C VAL A 243 0.83 13.42 -12.39
N PHE A 244 0.83 12.41 -11.52
CA PHE A 244 1.73 11.28 -11.64
C PHE A 244 1.30 10.35 -12.77
N LEU A 245 2.18 10.14 -13.75
CA LEU A 245 1.95 9.20 -14.85
C LEU A 245 3.06 8.15 -14.91
N ASN A 246 2.69 6.90 -14.64
CA ASN A 246 3.56 5.75 -14.84
C ASN A 246 3.47 5.24 -16.29
N LYS A 247 4.08 5.98 -17.23
CA LYS A 247 4.01 5.66 -18.67
C LYS A 247 4.81 4.40 -18.99
N ILE A 248 4.22 3.49 -19.77
CA ILE A 248 4.94 2.33 -20.32
C ILE A 248 6.01 2.81 -21.29
N THR A 249 7.21 2.23 -21.20
CA THR A 249 8.30 2.57 -22.11
C THR A 249 7.93 2.18 -23.54
N PRO A 250 8.00 3.08 -24.54
CA PRO A 250 7.67 2.74 -25.92
C PRO A 250 8.50 1.57 -26.47
N PHE A 251 7.87 0.70 -27.25
CA PHE A 251 8.52 -0.47 -27.86
C PHE A 251 9.77 -0.09 -28.66
N THR A 252 9.74 1.06 -29.36
CA THR A 252 10.86 1.57 -30.16
C THR A 252 12.08 1.97 -29.34
N LYS A 253 11.91 2.30 -28.05
CA LYS A 253 13.01 2.66 -27.14
C LYS A 253 13.57 1.44 -26.43
N ASN A 254 12.70 0.55 -25.96
CA ASN A 254 13.11 -0.67 -25.29
C ASN A 254 12.05 -1.78 -25.45
N PRO A 255 12.21 -2.69 -26.42
CA PRO A 255 11.19 -3.70 -26.72
C PRO A 255 11.05 -4.74 -25.60
N VAL A 256 12.15 -5.10 -24.94
CA VAL A 256 12.14 -6.06 -23.82
C VAL A 256 11.37 -5.48 -22.64
N LEU A 257 11.65 -4.22 -22.29
CA LEU A 257 10.98 -3.57 -21.18
C LEU A 257 9.51 -3.28 -21.48
N PHE A 258 9.17 -2.91 -22.72
CA PHE A 258 7.79 -2.78 -23.15
C PHE A 258 7.01 -4.07 -22.92
N LEU A 259 7.53 -5.22 -23.38
CA LEU A 259 6.86 -6.52 -23.21
C LEU A 259 6.74 -6.90 -21.74
N TRP A 260 7.79 -6.66 -20.95
CA TRP A 260 7.76 -6.89 -19.51
C TRP A 260 6.69 -6.04 -18.81
N ASP A 261 6.64 -4.75 -19.12
CA ASP A 261 5.66 -3.82 -18.55
C ASP A 261 4.23 -4.24 -18.91
N TRP A 262 4.01 -4.70 -20.14
CA TRP A 262 2.73 -5.25 -20.57
C TRP A 262 2.33 -6.51 -19.82
N ILE A 263 3.25 -7.45 -19.59
CA ILE A 263 2.99 -8.67 -18.81
C ILE A 263 2.58 -8.29 -17.38
N VAL A 264 3.33 -7.38 -16.75
CA VAL A 264 3.02 -6.92 -15.39
C VAL A 264 1.64 -6.27 -15.35
N GLU A 265 1.31 -5.40 -16.31
CA GLU A 265 -0.02 -4.78 -16.40
C GLU A 265 -1.15 -5.80 -16.55
N ILE A 266 -0.98 -6.82 -17.39
CA ILE A 266 -1.98 -7.88 -17.56
C ILE A 266 -2.23 -8.62 -16.23
N VAL A 267 -1.16 -8.97 -15.50
CA VAL A 267 -1.28 -9.64 -14.20
C VAL A 267 -1.98 -8.73 -13.17
N PHE A 268 -1.63 -7.44 -13.13
CA PHE A 268 -2.31 -6.47 -12.27
C PHE A 268 -3.79 -6.35 -12.60
N LEU A 269 -4.15 -6.21 -13.88
CA LEU A 269 -5.55 -6.12 -14.29
C LEU A 269 -6.33 -7.39 -13.93
N TRP A 270 -5.75 -8.57 -14.17
CA TRP A 270 -6.36 -9.84 -13.78
C TRP A 270 -6.63 -9.90 -12.26
N ALA A 271 -5.64 -9.52 -11.44
CA ALA A 271 -5.74 -9.55 -9.99
C ALA A 271 -6.70 -8.49 -9.42
N THR A 272 -6.63 -7.27 -9.94
CA THR A 272 -7.31 -6.09 -9.36
C THR A 272 -8.75 -5.92 -9.85
N VAL A 273 -9.08 -6.29 -11.10
CA VAL A 273 -10.43 -6.08 -11.63
C VAL A 273 -11.46 -6.93 -10.88
N ALA A 274 -11.18 -8.23 -10.69
CA ALA A 274 -12.06 -9.10 -9.93
C ALA A 274 -12.15 -8.67 -8.47
N HIS A 275 -11.03 -8.20 -7.90
CA HIS A 275 -11.01 -7.66 -6.55
C HIS A 275 -11.90 -6.41 -6.45
N HIS A 276 -11.72 -5.37 -7.26
CA HIS A 276 -12.49 -4.13 -7.11
C HIS A 276 -14.00 -4.32 -7.39
N ARG A 277 -14.38 -5.23 -8.30
CA ARG A 277 -15.78 -5.39 -8.73
C ARG A 277 -16.62 -6.36 -7.90
N THR A 278 -16.00 -7.14 -7.01
CA THR A 278 -16.70 -8.18 -6.25
C THR A 278 -16.42 -8.05 -4.76
N GLN A 279 -17.23 -8.65 -3.91
CA GLN A 279 -16.97 -8.72 -2.46
C GLN A 279 -15.88 -9.77 -2.10
N SER A 280 -15.32 -10.46 -3.10
CA SER A 280 -14.27 -11.47 -2.91
C SER A 280 -12.91 -10.83 -2.65
N LEU A 281 -12.11 -11.45 -1.78
CA LEU A 281 -10.75 -11.00 -1.46
C LEU A 281 -9.76 -11.79 -2.30
N LEU A 282 -8.77 -11.10 -2.88
CA LEU A 282 -7.67 -11.76 -3.59
C LEU A 282 -6.83 -12.55 -2.59
N CYS A 283 -6.46 -11.90 -1.48
CA CYS A 283 -5.71 -12.49 -0.39
C CYS A 283 -6.61 -12.60 0.85
N LYS A 284 -6.80 -13.83 1.34
CA LYS A 284 -7.63 -14.14 2.52
C LYS A 284 -6.81 -14.12 3.81
N THR A 285 -6.19 -12.97 4.09
CA THR A 285 -5.32 -12.78 5.25
C THR A 285 -5.94 -11.80 6.26
N MET A 286 -7.27 -11.74 6.33
CA MET A 286 -8.00 -10.85 7.24
C MET A 286 -8.27 -11.53 8.58
N ASP A 287 -8.12 -10.78 9.66
CA ASP A 287 -8.35 -11.23 11.03
C ASP A 287 -9.73 -10.88 11.55
N VAL A 288 -10.26 -9.74 11.08
CA VAL A 288 -11.52 -9.16 11.55
C VAL A 288 -12.59 -9.26 10.47
N ILE A 289 -13.81 -9.57 10.90
CA ILE A 289 -15.02 -9.48 10.09
C ILE A 289 -15.97 -8.53 10.81
N ASP A 290 -16.52 -7.59 10.07
CA ASP A 290 -17.47 -6.59 10.53
C ASP A 290 -18.59 -6.47 9.50
N ASP A 291 -19.83 -6.43 9.96
CA ASP A 291 -21.04 -6.41 9.14
C ASP A 291 -21.80 -5.07 9.18
N ARG A 292 -21.22 -4.02 9.80
CA ARG A 292 -21.83 -2.68 9.83
C ARG A 292 -21.93 -2.04 8.45
N LEU A 293 -20.98 -2.33 7.56
CA LEU A 293 -20.98 -1.92 6.16
C LEU A 293 -20.67 -3.10 5.24
N TYR A 294 -20.98 -2.93 3.94
CA TYR A 294 -20.41 -3.82 2.93
C TYR A 294 -18.89 -3.77 3.00
N ARG A 295 -18.23 -4.92 2.78
CA ARG A 295 -16.78 -5.04 2.96
C ARG A 295 -16.01 -3.95 2.24
N LYS A 296 -16.39 -3.66 0.99
CA LYS A 296 -15.72 -2.68 0.13
C LYS A 296 -16.41 -1.34 0.05
N GLU A 297 -17.28 -1.03 1.01
CA GLU A 297 -17.75 0.33 1.19
C GLU A 297 -16.56 1.26 1.42
N LEU A 298 -16.56 2.41 0.77
CA LEU A 298 -15.49 3.38 0.89
C LEU A 298 -15.70 4.22 2.15
N VAL A 299 -14.65 4.33 2.95
CA VAL A 299 -14.67 5.10 4.19
C VAL A 299 -13.52 6.09 4.26
N TRP A 300 -13.75 7.16 5.00
CA TRP A 300 -12.74 8.13 5.40
C TRP A 300 -12.42 7.89 6.87
N GLY A 301 -11.55 6.91 7.10
CA GLY A 301 -11.03 6.55 8.42
C GLY A 301 -9.92 7.48 8.86
N PHE A 302 -9.86 7.84 10.12
CA PHE A 302 -8.78 8.63 10.70
C PHE A 302 -8.59 8.29 12.19
N THR A 303 -7.44 8.67 12.74
CA THR A 303 -7.12 8.47 14.15
C THR A 303 -6.65 9.76 14.79
N ILE A 304 -7.12 10.05 16.01
CA ILE A 304 -6.69 11.18 16.83
C ILE A 304 -6.52 10.65 18.26
N ASP A 305 -5.35 10.88 18.85
CA ASP A 305 -5.04 10.47 20.24
C ASP A 305 -5.41 8.99 20.56
N LYS A 306 -5.16 8.10 19.58
CA LYS A 306 -5.45 6.64 19.60
C LYS A 306 -6.92 6.25 19.56
N GLU A 307 -7.83 7.22 19.46
CA GLU A 307 -9.21 6.96 19.07
C GLU A 307 -9.31 6.90 17.54
N SER A 308 -10.14 5.99 17.05
CA SER A 308 -10.31 5.73 15.61
C SER A 308 -11.76 5.96 15.23
N MET A 309 -11.98 6.65 14.11
CA MET A 309 -13.31 6.98 13.60
C MET A 309 -13.30 6.84 12.07
N ALA A 310 -14.43 6.42 11.51
CA ALA A 310 -14.65 6.39 10.07
C ALA A 310 -15.99 6.99 9.69
N TYR A 311 -16.00 7.77 8.61
CA TYR A 311 -17.24 8.25 7.99
C TYR A 311 -17.43 7.65 6.61
N THR A 312 -18.69 7.41 6.26
CA THR A 312 -19.11 7.18 4.88
C THR A 312 -19.49 8.50 4.20
N GLU A 313 -19.27 8.61 2.89
CA GLU A 313 -19.70 9.78 2.12
C GLU A 313 -21.22 9.99 2.20
N ASN A 314 -21.99 8.91 2.06
CA ASN A 314 -23.46 8.96 2.13
C ASN A 314 -23.96 9.53 3.46
N TYR A 315 -23.39 9.11 4.59
CA TYR A 315 -23.77 9.63 5.90
C TYR A 315 -23.54 11.15 6.00
N ILE A 316 -22.41 11.64 5.51
CA ILE A 316 -22.11 13.08 5.52
C ILE A 316 -23.11 13.85 4.65
N ILE A 317 -23.44 13.33 3.46
CA ILE A 317 -24.41 13.94 2.55
C ILE A 317 -25.81 13.97 3.18
N GLU A 318 -26.27 12.86 3.76
CA GLU A 318 -27.57 12.73 4.40
C GLU A 318 -27.75 13.66 5.60
N ASN A 319 -26.65 14.03 6.28
CA ASN A 319 -26.61 14.99 7.37
C ASN A 319 -26.37 16.44 6.92
N GLY A 320 -26.64 16.77 5.65
CA GLY A 320 -26.54 18.14 5.14
C GLY A 320 -25.13 18.56 4.74
N ASN A 321 -24.30 17.60 4.33
CA ASN A 321 -22.90 17.75 3.88
C ASN A 321 -21.87 18.16 4.94
N ILE A 322 -22.27 18.44 6.19
CA ILE A 322 -21.36 18.86 7.26
C ILE A 322 -21.76 18.15 8.56
N VAL A 323 -20.81 17.42 9.15
CA VAL A 323 -20.95 16.74 10.44
C VAL A 323 -19.88 17.26 11.38
N ASN A 324 -20.28 17.81 12.53
CA ASN A 324 -19.37 18.21 13.60
C ASN A 324 -19.34 17.10 14.64
N ALA A 325 -18.15 16.69 15.06
CA ALA A 325 -17.98 15.66 16.08
C ALA A 325 -16.75 15.95 16.96
N LYS A 326 -16.59 15.16 18.03
CA LYS A 326 -15.39 15.17 18.86
C LYS A 326 -14.77 13.78 18.86
N VAL A 327 -13.49 13.69 18.51
CA VAL A 327 -12.73 12.43 18.45
C VAL A 327 -11.36 12.67 19.07
N GLY A 328 -10.92 11.79 19.97
CA GLY A 328 -9.65 11.93 20.69
C GLY A 328 -9.57 13.23 21.48
N GLY A 329 -10.70 13.73 21.99
CA GLY A 329 -10.78 15.02 22.69
C GLY A 329 -10.65 16.26 21.80
N ARG A 330 -10.48 16.12 20.48
CA ARG A 330 -10.43 17.24 19.52
C ARG A 330 -11.75 17.39 18.77
N ASP A 331 -12.19 18.63 18.57
CA ASP A 331 -13.33 18.92 17.72
C ASP A 331 -12.90 18.79 16.24
N ILE A 332 -13.70 18.08 15.47
CA ILE A 332 -13.49 17.86 14.03
C ILE A 332 -14.75 18.20 13.26
N VAL A 333 -14.58 18.45 11.96
CA VAL A 333 -15.68 18.58 11.01
C VAL A 333 -15.40 17.71 9.79
N ALA A 334 -16.32 16.79 9.50
CA ALA A 334 -16.35 16.02 8.26
C ALA A 334 -17.30 16.73 7.28
N ALA A 335 -16.80 17.05 6.10
CA ALA A 335 -17.55 17.80 5.11
C ALA A 335 -17.44 17.18 3.71
N TYR A 336 -18.57 17.13 3.00
CA TYR A 336 -18.64 16.76 1.60
C TYR A 336 -18.78 18.01 0.74
N ASP A 337 -17.85 18.20 -0.19
CA ASP A 337 -17.97 19.26 -1.19
C ASP A 337 -18.64 18.71 -2.46
N SER A 338 -19.79 19.26 -2.83
CA SER A 338 -20.57 18.80 -3.99
C SER A 338 -20.02 19.26 -5.35
N GLU A 339 -19.25 20.36 -5.39
CA GLU A 339 -18.62 20.87 -6.61
C GLU A 339 -17.43 19.99 -6.97
N TYR A 340 -16.60 19.70 -5.97
CA TYR A 340 -15.36 18.94 -6.11
C TYR A 340 -15.52 17.43 -5.88
N LYS A 341 -16.68 16.99 -5.37
CA LYS A 341 -17.02 15.60 -5.07
C LYS A 341 -15.96 14.93 -4.21
N SER A 342 -15.65 15.57 -3.08
CA SER A 342 -14.59 15.17 -2.17
C SER A 342 -15.05 15.30 -0.74
N VAL A 343 -14.86 14.24 0.04
CA VAL A 343 -14.96 14.31 1.51
C VAL A 343 -13.63 14.78 2.06
N ASN A 344 -13.70 15.74 2.98
CA ASN A 344 -12.56 16.25 3.74
C ASN A 344 -12.89 16.26 5.23
N ILE A 345 -11.89 15.98 6.06
CA ILE A 345 -12.02 16.02 7.52
C ILE A 345 -11.02 17.04 8.05
N TRP A 346 -11.50 17.94 8.89
CA TRP A 346 -10.75 19.10 9.37
C TRP A 346 -10.74 19.18 10.88
N TYR A 347 -9.65 19.71 11.45
CA TYR A 347 -9.62 20.14 12.84
C TYR A 347 -10.39 21.45 13.01
N ASN A 348 -11.24 21.50 14.04
CA ASN A 348 -11.96 22.70 14.44
C ASN A 348 -11.44 23.19 15.80
N ASN A 349 -10.60 24.22 15.79
CA ASN A 349 -10.05 24.79 17.03
C ASN A 349 -10.85 25.99 17.56
N SER A 350 -12.01 26.29 16.98
CA SER A 350 -12.78 27.50 17.32
C SER A 350 -13.63 27.35 18.60
N GLY A 351 -13.89 26.11 19.03
CA GLY A 351 -14.82 25.79 20.12
C GLY A 351 -16.29 26.04 19.78
N LYS A 352 -16.61 26.33 18.51
CA LYS A 352 -17.99 26.49 18.00
C LYS A 352 -18.23 25.54 16.83
N PRO A 353 -19.46 25.03 16.64
CA PRO A 353 -19.79 24.24 15.46
C PRO A 353 -19.52 25.01 14.16
N VAL A 354 -18.95 24.35 13.17
CA VAL A 354 -18.80 24.86 11.80
C VAL A 354 -20.10 24.62 11.04
N THR A 355 -20.60 25.66 10.38
CA THR A 355 -21.86 25.60 9.61
C THR A 355 -21.66 25.73 8.11
N VAL A 356 -20.52 26.30 7.69
CA VAL A 356 -20.13 26.42 6.28
C VAL A 356 -18.64 26.18 6.18
N VAL A 357 -18.20 25.33 5.27
CA VAL A 357 -16.79 25.15 4.92
C VAL A 357 -16.67 24.86 3.44
N ASP A 358 -15.74 25.53 2.75
CA ASP A 358 -15.42 25.23 1.36
C ASP A 358 -14.41 24.08 1.22
N PHE A 359 -14.21 23.58 0.00
CA PHE A 359 -13.22 22.56 -0.30
C PHE A 359 -11.78 22.88 0.18
N PHE A 360 -11.42 24.16 0.28
CA PHE A 360 -10.09 24.62 0.68
C PHE A 360 -9.96 24.83 2.19
N GLY A 361 -11.02 24.58 2.97
CA GLY A 361 -11.01 24.68 4.42
C GLY A 361 -11.36 26.06 4.96
N LYS A 362 -11.83 27.00 4.12
CA LYS A 362 -12.33 28.29 4.60
C LYS A 362 -13.73 28.11 5.15
N SER A 363 -13.90 28.43 6.44
CA SER A 363 -15.15 28.24 7.15
C SER A 363 -15.66 29.52 7.82
N ASP A 364 -16.89 29.47 8.34
CA ASP A 364 -17.46 30.49 9.22
C ASP A 364 -16.69 30.66 10.55
N GLN A 365 -15.80 29.72 10.87
CA GLN A 365 -14.95 29.73 12.05
C GLN A 365 -13.45 29.97 11.73
N GLY A 366 -13.13 30.36 10.50
CA GLY A 366 -11.77 30.62 10.02
C GLY A 366 -11.22 29.51 9.11
N GLU A 367 -9.92 29.54 8.88
CA GLU A 367 -9.24 28.54 8.05
C GLU A 367 -8.95 27.28 8.86
N LEU A 368 -9.48 26.15 8.38
CA LEU A 368 -9.35 24.85 9.03
C LEU A 368 -8.19 24.07 8.43
N LYS A 369 -7.54 23.25 9.26
CA LYS A 369 -6.48 22.35 8.81
C LYS A 369 -7.02 20.94 8.62
N ARG A 370 -6.68 20.31 7.49
CA ARG A 370 -7.06 18.91 7.25
C ARG A 370 -6.41 18.01 8.30
N VAL A 371 -7.15 16.98 8.70
CA VAL A 371 -6.62 15.91 9.55
C VAL A 371 -5.66 15.06 8.71
N GLU A 372 -4.39 15.02 9.11
CA GLU A 372 -3.33 14.36 8.35
C GLU A 372 -3.47 12.84 8.31
N THR A 373 -4.11 12.24 9.32
CA THR A 373 -4.23 10.78 9.46
C THR A 373 -5.32 10.18 8.59
N VAL A 374 -6.08 10.99 7.84
CA VAL A 374 -7.21 10.55 7.02
C VAL A 374 -6.75 9.58 5.93
N LYS A 375 -7.33 8.38 5.98
CA LYS A 375 -7.21 7.29 5.01
C LYS A 375 -8.37 7.40 4.02
N ALA A 376 -8.25 8.34 3.09
CA ALA A 376 -9.35 8.75 2.23
C ALA A 376 -9.80 7.66 1.25
N GLY A 377 -11.06 7.24 1.39
CA GLY A 377 -11.73 6.30 0.50
C GLY A 377 -11.07 4.92 0.47
N MET A 378 -10.59 4.42 1.60
CA MET A 378 -10.13 3.03 1.71
C MET A 378 -11.32 2.08 1.93
N TYR A 379 -11.14 0.78 1.68
CA TYR A 379 -12.20 -0.20 1.95
C TYR A 379 -12.43 -0.42 3.45
N TRP A 380 -13.71 -0.48 3.83
CA TRP A 380 -14.14 -0.74 5.21
C TRP A 380 -13.49 -1.98 5.84
N PHE A 381 -13.49 -3.11 5.14
CA PHE A 381 -12.97 -4.36 5.68
C PHE A 381 -11.48 -4.29 6.03
N VAL A 382 -10.72 -3.42 5.36
CA VAL A 382 -9.32 -3.19 5.70
C VAL A 382 -9.24 -2.25 6.89
N TRP A 383 -9.97 -1.15 6.89
CA TRP A 383 -9.95 -0.18 7.99
C TRP A 383 -10.22 -0.87 9.32
N ILE A 384 -11.30 -1.64 9.39
CA ILE A 384 -11.70 -2.31 10.62
C ILE A 384 -10.76 -3.44 11.07
N ASN A 385 -9.96 -3.98 10.16
CA ASN A 385 -8.94 -4.98 10.52
C ASN A 385 -7.77 -4.38 11.27
N TYR A 386 -7.44 -3.11 10.99
CA TYR A 386 -6.34 -2.40 11.63
C TYR A 386 -6.81 -1.53 12.80
N PHE A 387 -8.07 -1.06 12.74
CA PHE A 387 -8.73 -0.26 13.77
C PHE A 387 -10.08 -0.88 14.18
N PRO A 388 -10.09 -2.12 14.71
CA PRO A 388 -11.30 -2.79 15.17
C PRO A 388 -12.12 -1.92 16.15
N GLU A 389 -11.46 -1.16 17.00
CA GLU A 389 -12.09 -0.24 17.94
C GLU A 389 -12.84 0.94 17.27
N SER A 390 -12.73 1.12 15.95
CA SER A 390 -13.25 2.30 15.28
C SER A 390 -14.75 2.46 15.44
N GLU A 391 -15.15 3.64 15.88
CA GLU A 391 -16.50 4.15 15.71
C GLU A 391 -16.77 4.36 14.21
N LEU A 392 -18.04 4.21 13.82
CA LEU A 392 -18.48 4.36 12.44
C LEU A 392 -19.63 5.34 12.41
N ASN A 393 -19.47 6.45 11.68
CA ASN A 393 -20.41 7.57 11.71
C ASN A 393 -20.62 8.09 13.16
N ASP A 394 -21.20 9.27 13.32
CA ASP A 394 -21.40 9.86 14.67
C ASP A 394 -22.59 9.21 15.42
N ASP A 395 -22.90 7.95 15.11
CA ASP A 395 -23.99 7.17 15.70
C ASP A 395 -23.54 6.32 16.91
N GLY A 396 -22.23 6.30 17.18
CA GLY A 396 -21.63 5.60 18.31
C GLY A 396 -21.64 4.07 18.19
N VAL A 397 -21.87 3.51 17.00
CA VAL A 397 -21.86 2.06 16.80
C VAL A 397 -20.41 1.58 16.76
N VAL A 398 -19.95 0.94 17.85
CA VAL A 398 -18.65 0.25 17.96
C VAL A 398 -18.85 -1.23 17.66
N SER A 399 -17.90 -1.86 16.97
CA SER A 399 -17.98 -3.31 16.71
C SER A 399 -17.61 -4.15 17.95
N GLN A 400 -18.33 -5.28 18.11
CA GLN A 400 -18.22 -6.18 19.26
C GLN A 400 -17.18 -7.29 19.04
N GLU A 401 -16.58 -7.73 20.16
CA GLU A 401 -15.56 -8.78 20.37
C GLU A 401 -14.88 -9.43 19.14
N TYR A 402 -13.56 -9.27 19.08
CA TYR A 402 -12.70 -9.81 18.02
C TYR A 402 -11.97 -11.08 18.44
N THR A 403 -11.98 -12.09 17.56
CA THR A 403 -11.04 -13.21 17.63
C THR A 403 -10.06 -13.10 16.46
N HIS A 404 -8.80 -12.74 16.74
CA HIS A 404 -7.76 -12.68 15.71
C HIS A 404 -7.45 -14.09 15.17
N LEU A 405 -7.71 -14.32 13.87
CA LEU A 405 -7.49 -15.62 13.22
C LEU A 405 -6.01 -15.88 12.88
N PHE A 406 -5.21 -14.84 12.64
CA PHE A 406 -3.81 -14.89 12.21
C PHE A 406 -2.84 -14.09 13.11
N GLY A 407 -3.33 -13.49 14.20
CA GLY A 407 -2.59 -12.64 15.15
C GLY A 407 -3.04 -11.17 15.07
N PRO A 408 -2.61 -10.28 15.99
CA PRO A 408 -2.91 -8.85 15.86
C PRO A 408 -2.21 -8.23 14.64
N ALA A 409 -2.90 -7.30 13.97
CA ALA A 409 -2.49 -6.60 12.75
C ALA A 409 -1.57 -5.40 13.00
#